data_AF-A0A8H5CHK6-F1
#
_entry.id   AF-A0A8H5CHK6-F1
#
_cell.length_a   1.000
_cell.length_b   1.000
_cell.length_c   1.000
_cell.angle_alpha   90.00
_cell.angle_beta   90.00
_cell.angle_gamma   90.00
#
_symmetry.space_group_name_H-M   'P 1'
#
loop_
_entity.id
_entity.type
_entity.pdbx_description
1 polymer ?
#
loop_
_entity_poly.entity_id
_entity_poly.type
_entity_poly.pdbx_seq_one_letter_code
_entity_poly.pdbx_strand_id
1 'polypeptide(L)'
;MKRHSTGNNEPDSKRVKNGGAVTEEADQRDAEASKIHMQDLEVDVIRPPYSFISMNTLSRNYGAVNVIGIVLESEYRARATRGTMGILVSCMHPDLQLTLRTDWKLSIRIGDATTRPGERVCVNLFAKKESDLPNPSIGDVVILRGVKDTEYQSAAQLVGRSGAYTWDIVSRKPCAPAYLYSGPGTEPLKPAEEDFCLWLLDWDSENKDTQAVSEILGVQVVKPVPEGRVHTLFSGIQASLAGIGFIDDTVEVCISKLLSSDIQMLIHYTTLKVIAIHPYKTNPNRYTVWTTDYTRNPEWESHNSNFNKFYDWCAPDLRPYLFRIEFWDEAAGVARTMKNGFYNFRNTCVRRDNYGLIEGRQCEAKITQLKEDDEYPHLKALLRRREAWLKERGWDV
;
A
#
# COMPACT_ATOMS: atom_id res chain seq x y z
N MET A 1 59.31 -29.95 -59.03
CA MET A 1 59.67 -30.50 -57.70
C MET A 1 58.59 -30.14 -56.69
N LYS A 2 58.32 -31.03 -55.71
CA LYS A 2 57.58 -30.85 -54.42
C LYS A 2 56.54 -29.70 -54.34
N ARG A 3 55.22 -29.97 -54.37
CA ARG A 3 54.38 -30.40 -53.21
C ARG A 3 54.54 -29.53 -51.96
N HIS A 4 53.46 -28.83 -51.56
CA HIS A 4 52.70 -29.18 -50.35
C HIS A 4 51.26 -28.62 -50.40
N SER A 5 50.32 -29.44 -49.93
CA SER A 5 48.92 -29.10 -49.70
C SER A 5 48.66 -29.07 -48.20
N THR A 6 47.96 -28.06 -47.70
CA THR A 6 47.39 -28.03 -46.35
C THR A 6 45.90 -28.34 -46.44
N GLY A 7 45.45 -29.37 -45.73
CA GLY A 7 44.05 -29.76 -45.67
C GLY A 7 43.33 -29.11 -44.49
N ASN A 8 42.05 -28.78 -44.68
CA ASN A 8 41.15 -28.40 -43.60
C ASN A 8 40.58 -29.66 -42.94
N ASN A 9 40.61 -29.73 -41.61
CA ASN A 9 39.85 -30.70 -40.82
C ASN A 9 38.72 -29.95 -40.08
N GLU A 10 37.48 -30.31 -40.35
CA GLU A 10 36.33 -29.93 -39.51
C GLU A 10 36.14 -30.99 -38.40
N PRO A 11 35.84 -30.60 -37.15
CA PRO A 11 35.44 -31.54 -36.11
C PRO A 11 33.93 -31.81 -36.13
N ASP A 12 33.56 -33.05 -36.45
CA ASP A 12 32.18 -33.57 -36.43
C ASP A 12 31.62 -33.63 -34.98
N SER A 13 30.64 -32.77 -34.65
CA SER A 13 30.10 -32.65 -33.29
C SER A 13 28.74 -33.35 -33.13
N LYS A 14 28.79 -34.66 -32.84
CA LYS A 14 27.60 -35.47 -32.53
C LYS A 14 27.03 -35.11 -31.16
N ARG A 15 26.02 -34.24 -31.15
CA ARG A 15 25.26 -33.87 -29.95
C ARG A 15 24.25 -34.96 -29.58
N VAL A 16 24.59 -35.75 -28.56
CA VAL A 16 23.67 -36.71 -27.92
C VAL A 16 22.47 -35.96 -27.32
N LYS A 17 21.25 -36.33 -27.73
CA LYS A 17 20.00 -35.99 -27.02
C LYS A 17 19.54 -37.24 -26.25
N ASN A 18 19.58 -37.19 -24.93
CA ASN A 18 18.84 -38.09 -24.04
C ASN A 18 18.80 -37.44 -22.64
N GLY A 19 17.60 -37.26 -22.08
CA GLY A 19 17.40 -36.62 -20.78
C GLY A 19 16.15 -35.73 -20.76
N GLY A 20 15.01 -36.31 -20.42
CA GLY A 20 13.72 -35.60 -20.34
C GLY A 20 12.56 -36.57 -20.16
N ALA A 21 12.37 -37.03 -18.91
CA ALA A 21 11.24 -37.88 -18.48
C ALA A 21 11.07 -38.02 -16.96
N VAL A 22 12.04 -37.59 -16.13
CA VAL A 22 12.10 -37.96 -14.70
C VAL A 22 11.56 -36.88 -13.75
N THR A 23 11.33 -35.65 -14.22
CA THR A 23 10.93 -34.52 -13.35
C THR A 23 9.42 -34.38 -13.14
N GLU A 24 8.57 -34.75 -14.10
CA GLU A 24 7.11 -34.53 -13.99
C GLU A 24 6.41 -35.43 -12.94
N GLU A 25 6.89 -36.66 -12.71
CA GLU A 25 6.32 -37.54 -11.67
C GLU A 25 6.68 -37.10 -10.23
N ALA A 26 7.77 -36.36 -10.04
CA ALA A 26 8.15 -35.85 -8.72
C ALA A 26 7.27 -34.66 -8.34
N ASP A 27 7.15 -33.67 -9.24
CA ASP A 27 6.34 -32.47 -9.03
C ASP A 27 4.84 -32.81 -8.81
N GLN A 28 4.33 -33.87 -9.45
CA GLN A 28 2.97 -34.36 -9.21
C GLN A 28 2.78 -34.99 -7.82
N ARG A 29 3.76 -35.74 -7.31
CA ARG A 29 3.65 -36.37 -5.98
C ARG A 29 3.72 -35.37 -4.84
N ASP A 30 4.57 -34.35 -4.94
CA ASP A 30 4.64 -33.29 -3.91
C ASP A 30 3.37 -32.42 -3.92
N ALA A 31 2.78 -32.17 -5.09
CA ALA A 31 1.48 -31.50 -5.21
C ALA A 31 0.33 -32.33 -4.63
N GLU A 32 0.35 -33.65 -4.78
CA GLU A 32 -0.69 -34.55 -4.28
C GLU A 32 -0.55 -34.80 -2.76
N ALA A 33 0.68 -34.95 -2.24
CA ALA A 33 0.97 -35.03 -0.81
C ALA A 33 0.54 -33.76 -0.06
N SER A 34 0.80 -32.57 -0.63
CA SER A 34 0.34 -31.29 -0.09
C SER A 34 -1.19 -31.17 -0.04
N LYS A 35 -1.90 -31.91 -0.90
CA LYS A 35 -3.36 -31.92 -0.99
C LYS A 35 -4.01 -32.84 0.05
N ILE A 36 -3.34 -33.94 0.40
CA ILE A 36 -3.79 -34.91 1.42
C ILE A 36 -3.65 -34.30 2.82
N HIS A 37 -2.55 -33.59 3.10
CA HIS A 37 -2.26 -33.12 4.46
C HIS A 37 -3.25 -32.08 5.04
N MET A 38 -4.06 -31.41 4.21
CA MET A 38 -5.12 -30.52 4.67
C MET A 38 -6.49 -31.20 4.90
N GLN A 39 -6.71 -32.44 4.41
CA GLN A 39 -8.03 -33.08 4.51
C GLN A 39 -8.23 -33.89 5.78
N ASP A 40 -7.14 -34.38 6.41
CA ASP A 40 -7.22 -35.26 7.59
C ASP A 40 -7.07 -34.53 8.93
N LEU A 41 -6.91 -33.20 8.91
CA LEU A 41 -7.02 -32.35 10.10
C LEU A 41 -8.50 -31.98 10.35
N GLU A 42 -9.29 -32.98 10.77
CA GLU A 42 -10.59 -32.74 11.43
C GLU A 42 -10.36 -32.10 12.81
N VAL A 43 -9.94 -30.84 12.81
CA VAL A 43 -10.10 -29.96 13.97
C VAL A 43 -11.60 -29.79 14.19
N ASP A 44 -12.07 -30.00 15.42
CA ASP A 44 -13.46 -29.73 15.81
C ASP A 44 -13.76 -28.23 15.71
N VAL A 45 -14.06 -27.75 14.49
CA VAL A 45 -14.42 -26.36 14.21
C VAL A 45 -15.77 -26.09 14.88
N ILE A 46 -15.72 -25.41 16.02
CA ILE A 46 -16.92 -24.92 16.69
C ILE A 46 -17.65 -24.02 15.70
N ARG A 47 -18.93 -24.29 15.49
CA ARG A 47 -19.77 -23.47 14.60
C ARG A 47 -20.15 -22.18 15.32
N PRO A 48 -20.21 -21.03 14.61
CA PRO A 48 -20.73 -19.81 15.22
C PRO A 48 -22.17 -20.03 15.71
N PRO A 49 -22.64 -19.31 16.74
CA PRO A 49 -24.00 -19.47 17.25
C PRO A 49 -25.03 -19.19 16.14
N TYR A 50 -26.16 -19.91 16.14
CA TYR A 50 -27.15 -19.92 15.04
C TYR A 50 -27.65 -18.56 14.50
N SER A 51 -27.50 -17.47 15.26
CA SER A 51 -27.82 -16.10 14.83
C SER A 51 -26.70 -15.40 14.05
N PHE A 52 -25.55 -16.05 13.83
CA PHE A 52 -24.35 -15.50 13.20
C PHE A 52 -23.97 -16.27 11.93
N ILE A 53 -23.40 -15.57 10.97
CA ILE A 53 -23.00 -16.11 9.66
C ILE A 53 -21.47 -16.23 9.62
N SER A 54 -20.97 -17.41 9.21
CA SER A 54 -19.53 -17.64 8.95
C SER A 54 -19.05 -16.79 7.78
N MET A 55 -17.84 -16.24 7.87
CA MET A 55 -17.31 -15.27 6.89
C MET A 55 -17.28 -15.84 5.47
N ASN A 56 -16.95 -17.12 5.30
CA ASN A 56 -16.93 -17.77 3.98
C ASN A 56 -18.32 -18.02 3.36
N THR A 57 -19.40 -17.83 4.12
CA THR A 57 -20.80 -17.94 3.66
C THR A 57 -21.46 -16.60 3.35
N LEU A 58 -20.76 -15.47 3.50
CA LEU A 58 -21.24 -14.16 3.10
C LEU A 58 -21.52 -14.13 1.59
N SER A 59 -22.79 -14.19 1.23
CA SER A 59 -23.25 -14.47 -0.13
C SER A 59 -24.50 -13.68 -0.48
N ARG A 60 -24.30 -12.41 -0.86
CA ARG A 60 -25.31 -11.53 -1.47
C ARG A 60 -26.61 -11.42 -0.65
N ASN A 61 -26.52 -11.48 0.67
CA ASN A 61 -27.68 -11.39 1.54
C ASN A 61 -28.11 -9.94 1.69
N TYR A 62 -29.23 -9.56 1.07
CA TYR A 62 -29.73 -8.17 1.09
C TYR A 62 -30.18 -7.66 2.48
N GLY A 63 -30.28 -8.55 3.46
CA GLY A 63 -30.68 -8.27 4.85
C GLY A 63 -29.54 -7.78 5.75
N ALA A 64 -29.89 -7.54 7.02
CA ALA A 64 -28.91 -7.35 8.08
C ALA A 64 -28.45 -8.73 8.59
N VAL A 65 -27.16 -8.85 8.87
CA VAL A 65 -26.49 -10.05 9.33
C VAL A 65 -25.74 -9.77 10.63
N ASN A 66 -25.46 -10.82 11.39
CA ASN A 66 -24.57 -10.75 12.54
C ASN A 66 -23.33 -11.58 12.24
N VAL A 67 -22.16 -11.09 12.63
CA VAL A 67 -20.88 -11.79 12.47
C VAL A 67 -20.04 -11.68 13.74
N ILE A 68 -19.18 -12.67 13.96
CA ILE A 68 -18.12 -12.65 14.97
C ILE A 68 -16.82 -12.96 14.22
N GLY A 69 -15.77 -12.17 14.43
CA GLY A 69 -14.48 -12.40 13.79
C GLY A 69 -13.34 -11.70 14.51
N ILE A 70 -12.13 -12.21 14.30
CA ILE A 70 -10.88 -11.64 14.81
C ILE A 70 -10.48 -10.46 13.92
N VAL A 71 -10.02 -9.37 14.52
CA VAL A 71 -9.49 -8.21 13.81
C VAL A 71 -8.08 -8.49 13.32
N LEU A 72 -7.97 -8.65 12.01
CA LEU A 72 -6.70 -8.87 11.31
C LEU A 72 -6.02 -7.53 10.97
N GLU A 73 -6.81 -6.51 10.62
CA GLU A 73 -6.32 -5.14 10.40
C GLU A 73 -7.36 -4.13 10.90
N SER A 74 -6.90 -3.01 11.46
CA SER A 74 -7.76 -1.93 11.98
C SER A 74 -7.36 -0.60 11.36
N GLU A 75 -8.29 0.05 10.64
CA GLU A 75 -8.08 1.36 10.03
C GLU A 75 -8.57 2.46 10.97
N TYR A 76 -7.71 3.43 11.31
CA TYR A 76 -8.05 4.46 12.30
C TYR A 76 -9.29 5.28 11.90
N ARG A 77 -10.04 5.71 12.93
CA ARG A 77 -11.27 6.51 12.84
C ARG A 77 -11.04 7.78 12.02
N ALA A 78 -11.63 7.82 10.82
CA ALA A 78 -11.52 8.93 9.90
C ALA A 78 -12.90 9.50 9.57
N ARG A 79 -12.97 10.78 9.22
CA ARG A 79 -14.21 11.43 8.81
C ARG A 79 -14.32 11.36 7.28
N ALA A 80 -15.24 10.51 6.79
CA ALA A 80 -15.18 9.97 5.43
C ALA A 80 -15.56 10.95 4.30
N THR A 81 -14.57 11.44 3.56
CA THR A 81 -14.79 12.11 2.27
C THR A 81 -15.27 11.13 1.19
N ARG A 82 -15.71 11.63 0.03
CA ARG A 82 -16.48 10.85 -0.97
C ARG A 82 -15.69 9.64 -1.52
N GLY A 83 -16.22 8.45 -1.25
CA GLY A 83 -16.25 7.32 -2.20
C GLY A 83 -14.93 6.64 -2.54
N THR A 84 -14.34 5.91 -1.59
CA THR A 84 -13.33 4.87 -1.88
C THR A 84 -13.49 3.70 -0.91
N MET A 85 -13.21 2.48 -1.39
CA MET A 85 -12.92 1.32 -0.55
C MET A 85 -11.50 0.86 -0.86
N GLY A 86 -10.74 0.49 0.16
CA GLY A 86 -9.30 0.25 0.09
C GLY A 86 -8.75 0.02 1.50
N ILE A 87 -7.49 -0.40 1.61
CA ILE A 87 -6.86 -0.90 2.86
C ILE A 87 -6.06 0.23 3.54
N LEU A 88 -6.13 0.36 4.87
CA LEU A 88 -5.18 1.13 5.69
C LEU A 88 -4.27 0.20 6.48
N VAL A 89 -2.95 0.42 6.36
CA VAL A 89 -1.90 -0.46 6.93
C VAL A 89 -0.96 0.31 7.88
N SER A 90 -1.43 1.41 8.49
CA SER A 90 -0.67 2.19 9.51
C SER A 90 -1.55 3.27 10.15
N CYS A 91 -1.43 3.48 11.46
CA CYS A 91 -2.07 4.59 12.18
C CYS A 91 -1.15 5.83 12.25
N MET A 92 -1.68 6.99 11.85
CA MET A 92 -1.12 8.32 12.14
C MET A 92 -2.28 9.29 12.44
N HIS A 93 -1.96 10.33 13.21
CA HIS A 93 -2.89 11.25 13.89
C HIS A 93 -4.02 11.82 13.00
N PRO A 94 -5.26 11.99 13.51
CA PRO A 94 -6.36 12.57 12.74
C PRO A 94 -6.20 14.07 12.51
N ASP A 95 -6.51 14.50 11.28
CA ASP A 95 -6.93 15.86 10.95
C ASP A 95 -8.44 15.88 10.61
N LEU A 96 -9.14 16.90 11.11
CA LEU A 96 -10.60 17.00 11.09
C LEU A 96 -11.13 17.55 9.75
N GLN A 97 -11.65 16.68 8.88
CA GLN A 97 -12.28 17.06 7.61
C GLN A 97 -13.78 16.71 7.58
N LEU A 98 -14.65 17.69 7.34
CA LEU A 98 -16.09 17.42 7.21
C LEU A 98 -16.39 16.60 5.95
N THR A 99 -17.10 15.49 6.13
CA THR A 99 -17.85 14.88 5.02
C THR A 99 -19.04 15.78 4.66
N LEU A 100 -19.51 15.71 3.41
CA LEU A 100 -20.77 16.35 2.99
C LEU A 100 -22.02 15.87 3.77
N ARG A 101 -21.90 14.88 4.67
CA ARG A 101 -22.97 14.28 5.47
C ARG A 101 -22.61 14.07 6.96
N THR A 102 -21.55 14.73 7.45
CA THR A 102 -21.09 14.80 8.86
C THR A 102 -20.59 13.52 9.55
N ASP A 103 -20.86 12.32 9.04
CA ASP A 103 -20.55 11.02 9.70
C ASP A 103 -19.06 10.69 9.87
N TRP A 104 -18.74 10.03 10.98
CA TRP A 104 -17.48 9.32 11.24
C TRP A 104 -17.49 7.94 10.56
N LYS A 105 -16.30 7.42 10.23
CA LYS A 105 -16.11 6.09 9.65
C LYS A 105 -14.98 5.35 10.37
N LEU A 106 -15.19 4.06 10.65
CA LEU A 106 -14.15 3.08 10.92
C LEU A 106 -14.14 2.07 9.76
N SER A 107 -12.96 1.64 9.35
CA SER A 107 -12.80 0.47 8.50
C SER A 107 -11.96 -0.57 9.24
N ILE A 108 -12.31 -1.84 9.14
CA ILE A 108 -11.52 -2.94 9.71
C ILE A 108 -11.53 -4.13 8.74
N ARG A 109 -10.55 -5.02 8.88
CA ARG A 109 -10.53 -6.33 8.22
C ARG A 109 -10.66 -7.40 9.28
N ILE A 110 -11.62 -8.30 9.08
CA ILE A 110 -11.87 -9.42 9.99
C ILE A 110 -11.83 -10.76 9.25
N GLY A 111 -11.56 -11.81 10.01
CA GLY A 111 -11.64 -13.20 9.59
C GLY A 111 -12.11 -14.10 10.73
N ASP A 112 -12.40 -15.34 10.40
CA ASP A 112 -12.75 -16.43 11.32
C ASP A 112 -12.06 -17.73 10.87
N ALA A 113 -12.25 -18.82 11.61
CA ALA A 113 -11.71 -20.14 11.26
C ALA A 113 -12.22 -20.72 9.92
N THR A 114 -13.21 -20.09 9.28
CA THR A 114 -13.74 -20.49 7.97
C THR A 114 -13.12 -19.72 6.81
N THR A 115 -12.41 -18.63 7.13
CA THR A 115 -11.76 -17.73 6.19
C THR A 115 -10.45 -18.34 5.69
N ARG A 116 -10.22 -18.37 4.37
CA ARG A 116 -8.98 -18.94 3.84
C ARG A 116 -7.76 -18.07 4.16
N PRO A 117 -6.54 -18.65 4.25
CA PRO A 117 -5.32 -17.86 4.37
C PRO A 117 -5.22 -16.78 3.29
N GLY A 118 -5.08 -15.52 3.72
CA GLY A 118 -5.03 -14.34 2.85
C GLY A 118 -6.39 -13.75 2.42
N GLU A 119 -7.51 -14.47 2.58
CA GLU A 119 -8.85 -13.88 2.42
C GLU A 119 -9.20 -13.04 3.65
N ARG A 120 -9.90 -11.91 3.47
CA ARG A 120 -10.28 -10.98 4.55
C ARG A 120 -11.57 -10.26 4.23
N VAL A 121 -12.52 -10.21 5.17
CA VAL A 121 -13.78 -9.46 5.00
C VAL A 121 -13.56 -8.01 5.36
N CYS A 122 -13.91 -7.08 4.45
CA CYS A 122 -13.90 -5.66 4.75
C CYS A 122 -15.15 -5.28 5.53
N VAL A 123 -14.99 -4.54 6.63
CA VAL A 123 -16.10 -3.91 7.35
C VAL A 123 -15.94 -2.40 7.28
N ASN A 124 -17.01 -1.70 6.90
CA ASN A 124 -17.09 -0.24 6.92
C ASN A 124 -18.22 0.18 7.88
N LEU A 125 -17.86 0.69 9.05
CA LEU A 125 -18.79 1.15 10.08
C LEU A 125 -18.89 2.67 10.04
N PHE A 126 -20.09 3.22 10.09
CA PHE A 126 -20.37 4.65 10.08
C PHE A 126 -21.14 5.08 11.33
N ALA A 127 -20.84 6.23 11.89
CA ALA A 127 -21.48 6.73 13.11
C ALA A 127 -21.62 8.26 13.16
N LYS A 128 -22.63 8.76 13.89
CA LYS A 128 -22.81 10.20 14.13
C LYS A 128 -21.80 10.77 15.14
N LYS A 129 -21.34 9.96 16.10
CA LYS A 129 -20.27 10.32 17.04
C LYS A 129 -19.12 9.32 16.93
N GLU A 130 -17.92 9.79 17.23
CA GLU A 130 -16.72 8.93 17.25
C GLU A 130 -16.81 7.85 18.35
N SER A 131 -17.41 8.19 19.49
CA SER A 131 -17.67 7.29 20.62
C SER A 131 -18.50 6.05 20.26
N ASP A 132 -19.29 6.14 19.20
CA ASP A 132 -20.24 5.09 18.83
C ASP A 132 -19.61 4.07 17.87
N LEU A 133 -18.37 4.31 17.39
CA LEU A 133 -17.56 3.34 16.64
C LEU A 133 -16.74 2.46 17.60
N PRO A 134 -16.48 1.19 17.27
CA PRO A 134 -15.53 0.38 18.03
C PRO A 134 -14.11 0.95 17.95
N ASN A 135 -13.24 0.48 18.84
CA ASN A 135 -11.81 0.81 18.85
C ASN A 135 -10.96 -0.45 19.08
N PRO A 136 -10.99 -1.42 18.14
CA PRO A 136 -10.34 -2.71 18.34
C PRO A 136 -8.85 -2.65 17.95
N SER A 137 -8.06 -3.43 18.68
CA SER A 137 -6.67 -3.76 18.37
C SER A 137 -6.61 -4.97 17.45
N ILE A 138 -5.46 -5.20 16.80
CA ILE A 138 -5.22 -6.44 16.05
C ILE A 138 -5.20 -7.62 17.04
N GLY A 139 -5.88 -8.71 16.70
CA GLY A 139 -6.07 -9.87 17.57
C GLY A 139 -7.25 -9.77 18.54
N ASP A 140 -7.95 -8.64 18.62
CA ASP A 140 -9.23 -8.58 19.35
C ASP A 140 -10.33 -9.30 18.55
N VAL A 141 -11.24 -10.00 19.23
CA VAL A 141 -12.47 -10.52 18.62
C VAL A 141 -13.53 -9.42 18.64
N VAL A 142 -14.15 -9.15 17.50
CA VAL A 142 -15.25 -8.18 17.38
C VAL A 142 -16.54 -8.90 17.01
N ILE A 143 -17.58 -8.63 17.78
CA ILE A 143 -18.95 -9.06 17.50
C ILE A 143 -19.68 -7.88 16.86
N LEU A 144 -20.27 -8.08 15.69
CA LEU A 144 -21.08 -7.08 14.99
C LEU A 144 -22.49 -7.63 14.78
N ARG A 145 -23.51 -6.91 15.27
CA ARG A 145 -24.92 -7.27 15.08
C ARG A 145 -25.61 -6.21 14.23
N GLY A 146 -26.44 -6.61 13.26
CA GLY A 146 -27.18 -5.68 12.39
C GLY A 146 -26.39 -5.03 11.24
N VAL A 147 -25.19 -5.51 10.92
CA VAL A 147 -24.42 -5.01 9.77
C VAL A 147 -25.00 -5.54 8.45
N LYS A 148 -24.88 -4.80 7.35
CA LYS A 148 -25.40 -5.22 6.05
C LYS A 148 -24.32 -5.87 5.18
N ASP A 149 -24.60 -7.05 4.62
CA ASP A 149 -23.78 -7.65 3.56
C ASP A 149 -23.95 -6.91 2.22
N THR A 150 -22.83 -6.66 1.54
CA THR A 150 -22.71 -5.87 0.30
C THR A 150 -21.55 -6.39 -0.54
N GLU A 151 -21.65 -6.21 -1.86
CA GLU A 151 -20.58 -6.56 -2.80
C GLU A 151 -19.98 -5.28 -3.41
N TYR A 152 -18.65 -5.18 -3.44
CA TYR A 152 -17.94 -4.10 -4.12
C TYR A 152 -16.66 -4.64 -4.77
N GLN A 153 -16.44 -4.28 -6.04
CA GLN A 153 -15.34 -4.81 -6.85
C GLN A 153 -15.26 -6.36 -6.77
N SER A 154 -16.43 -7.01 -6.79
CA SER A 154 -16.61 -8.46 -6.67
C SER A 154 -16.12 -9.10 -5.34
N ALA A 155 -15.83 -8.29 -4.32
CA ALA A 155 -15.50 -8.75 -2.97
C ALA A 155 -16.65 -8.49 -2.00
N ALA A 156 -16.89 -9.44 -1.09
CA ALA A 156 -17.86 -9.31 0.00
C ALA A 156 -17.39 -8.28 1.04
N GLN A 157 -18.30 -7.41 1.48
CA GLN A 157 -18.05 -6.38 2.48
C GLN A 157 -19.26 -6.16 3.38
N LEU A 158 -19.00 -5.91 4.66
CA LEU A 158 -20.00 -5.57 5.65
C LEU A 158 -20.07 -4.06 5.84
N VAL A 159 -21.29 -3.51 5.93
CA VAL A 159 -21.53 -2.07 6.11
C VAL A 159 -22.46 -1.84 7.29
N GLY A 160 -21.93 -1.25 8.37
CA GLY A 160 -22.71 -0.78 9.51
C GLY A 160 -23.08 0.69 9.36
N ARG A 161 -24.38 1.02 9.35
CA ARG A 161 -24.86 2.41 9.32
C ARG A 161 -25.19 2.90 10.73
N SER A 162 -24.93 4.19 11.03
CA SER A 162 -25.15 4.76 12.36
C SER A 162 -26.52 4.41 12.93
N GLY A 163 -26.56 3.78 14.11
CA GLY A 163 -27.78 3.37 14.79
C GLY A 163 -28.50 2.14 14.21
N ALA A 164 -27.94 1.48 13.19
CA ALA A 164 -28.47 0.24 12.61
C ALA A 164 -27.67 -1.02 12.99
N TYR A 165 -26.51 -0.86 13.64
CA TYR A 165 -25.69 -1.95 14.17
C TYR A 165 -25.31 -1.68 15.63
N THR A 166 -25.02 -2.74 16.37
CA THR A 166 -24.35 -2.70 17.67
C THR A 166 -23.05 -3.51 17.59
N TRP A 167 -22.14 -3.31 18.54
CA TRP A 167 -20.86 -3.99 18.57
C TRP A 167 -20.42 -4.35 19.99
N ASP A 168 -19.61 -5.40 20.08
CA ASP A 168 -18.79 -5.73 21.25
C ASP A 168 -17.36 -6.04 20.80
N ILE A 169 -16.41 -5.90 21.72
CA ILE A 169 -15.00 -6.29 21.55
C ILE A 169 -14.64 -7.20 22.73
N VAL A 170 -14.17 -8.41 22.44
CA VAL A 170 -13.58 -9.33 23.41
C VAL A 170 -12.07 -9.35 23.17
N SER A 171 -11.32 -8.79 24.13
CA SER A 171 -9.87 -8.58 24.03
C SER A 171 -9.13 -9.44 25.06
N ARG A 172 -8.12 -10.21 24.64
CA ARG A 172 -7.24 -10.97 25.53
C ARG A 172 -5.88 -10.28 25.63
N LYS A 173 -5.61 -9.63 26.77
CA LYS A 173 -4.27 -9.10 27.06
C LYS A 173 -3.38 -10.21 27.63
N PRO A 174 -2.06 -10.19 27.37
CA PRO A 174 -1.13 -11.11 28.01
C PRO A 174 -1.30 -11.10 29.54
N CYS A 175 -1.41 -12.28 30.13
CA CYS A 175 -1.53 -12.49 31.59
C CYS A 175 -2.78 -11.86 32.25
N ALA A 176 -3.86 -11.60 31.50
CA ALA A 176 -5.12 -11.09 32.05
C ALA A 176 -6.34 -11.86 31.52
N PRO A 177 -7.47 -11.91 32.25
CA PRO A 177 -8.73 -12.43 31.73
C PRO A 177 -9.20 -11.61 30.52
N ALA A 178 -10.09 -12.19 29.71
CA ALA A 178 -10.69 -11.49 28.59
C ALA A 178 -11.51 -10.28 29.07
N TYR A 179 -11.36 -9.15 28.37
CA TYR A 179 -12.11 -7.92 28.63
C TYR A 179 -13.19 -7.73 27.57
N LEU A 180 -14.40 -7.40 28.03
CA LEU A 180 -15.53 -7.04 27.19
C LEU A 180 -15.69 -5.51 27.12
N TYR A 181 -15.73 -4.96 25.91
CA TYR A 181 -16.12 -3.56 25.64
C TYR A 181 -17.34 -3.54 24.73
N SER A 182 -18.44 -2.96 25.21
CA SER A 182 -19.70 -2.90 24.47
C SER A 182 -19.98 -1.49 23.94
N GLY A 183 -20.51 -1.42 22.72
CA GLY A 183 -21.02 -0.18 22.13
C GLY A 183 -22.36 0.29 22.73
N PRO A 184 -22.83 1.49 22.36
CA PRO A 184 -24.12 1.99 22.83
C PRO A 184 -25.28 1.10 22.39
N GLY A 185 -26.09 0.64 23.36
CA GLY A 185 -27.30 -0.15 23.10
C GLY A 185 -27.07 -1.63 22.79
N THR A 186 -25.86 -2.16 22.98
CA THR A 186 -25.59 -3.60 22.82
C THR A 186 -26.23 -4.40 23.97
N GLU A 187 -26.84 -5.55 23.63
CA GLU A 187 -27.30 -6.54 24.61
C GLU A 187 -26.09 -7.27 25.24
N PRO A 188 -26.18 -7.74 26.51
CA PRO A 188 -25.13 -8.59 27.08
C PRO A 188 -24.86 -9.82 26.22
N LEU A 189 -23.59 -10.25 26.14
CA LEU A 189 -23.21 -11.48 25.44
C LEU A 189 -24.02 -12.67 25.99
N LYS A 190 -24.47 -13.52 25.06
CA LYS A 190 -25.04 -14.83 25.42
C LYS A 190 -23.89 -15.80 25.71
N PRO A 191 -24.06 -16.81 26.59
CA PRO A 191 -22.98 -17.77 26.89
C PRO A 191 -22.33 -18.38 25.64
N ALA A 192 -23.14 -18.81 24.67
CA ALA A 192 -22.62 -19.34 23.40
C ALA A 192 -21.85 -18.31 22.52
N GLU A 193 -22.10 -17.00 22.68
CA GLU A 193 -21.32 -15.94 22.03
C GLU A 193 -19.97 -15.76 22.75
N GLU A 194 -19.96 -15.83 24.09
CA GLU A 194 -18.75 -15.76 24.93
C GLU A 194 -17.83 -16.98 24.69
N ASP A 195 -18.38 -18.19 24.76
CA ASP A 195 -17.67 -19.46 24.48
C ASP A 195 -17.00 -19.43 23.09
N PHE A 196 -17.72 -18.97 22.07
CA PHE A 196 -17.20 -18.87 20.70
C PHE A 196 -16.11 -17.80 20.56
N CYS A 197 -16.21 -16.68 21.29
CA CYS A 197 -15.16 -15.65 21.30
C CYS A 197 -13.88 -16.15 22.00
N LEU A 198 -14.02 -16.90 23.10
CA LEU A 198 -12.87 -17.51 23.78
C LEU A 198 -12.18 -18.54 22.88
N TRP A 199 -12.95 -19.40 22.22
CA TRP A 199 -12.43 -20.35 21.24
C TRP A 199 -11.73 -19.68 20.05
N LEU A 200 -12.28 -18.58 19.50
CA LEU A 200 -11.60 -17.82 18.44
C LEU A 200 -10.26 -17.23 18.90
N LEU A 201 -10.16 -16.77 20.15
CA LEU A 201 -8.90 -16.26 20.72
C LEU A 201 -7.85 -17.37 20.90
N ASP A 202 -8.29 -18.59 21.26
CA ASP A 202 -7.43 -19.76 21.33
C ASP A 202 -6.96 -20.18 19.92
N TRP A 203 -7.89 -20.33 18.98
CA TRP A 203 -7.62 -20.66 17.57
C TRP A 203 -6.64 -19.68 16.91
N ASP A 204 -6.83 -18.37 17.10
CA ASP A 204 -5.93 -17.32 16.59
C ASP A 204 -4.52 -17.45 17.19
N SER A 205 -4.41 -17.81 18.47
CA SER A 205 -3.11 -18.00 19.12
C SER A 205 -2.37 -19.24 18.63
N GLU A 206 -3.09 -20.33 18.32
CA GLU A 206 -2.53 -21.57 17.78
C GLU A 206 -2.12 -21.43 16.30
N ASN A 207 -2.87 -20.66 15.51
CA ASN A 207 -2.69 -20.57 14.05
C ASN A 207 -1.76 -19.43 13.61
N LYS A 208 -1.37 -18.51 14.52
CA LYS A 208 -0.38 -17.45 14.23
C LYS A 208 0.98 -18.02 13.79
N ASP A 209 1.46 -19.05 14.48
CA ASP A 209 2.70 -19.72 14.09
C ASP A 209 2.53 -20.46 12.75
N THR A 210 1.35 -21.01 12.47
CA THR A 210 1.06 -21.70 11.19
C THR A 210 0.98 -20.74 10.00
N GLN A 211 0.49 -19.51 10.20
CA GLN A 211 0.56 -18.48 9.15
C GLN A 211 2.02 -18.13 8.81
N ALA A 212 2.90 -18.02 9.81
CA ALA A 212 4.34 -17.87 9.58
C ALA A 212 4.97 -19.08 8.87
N VAL A 213 4.53 -20.31 9.16
CA VAL A 213 4.97 -21.52 8.44
C VAL A 213 4.48 -21.53 6.98
N SER A 214 3.29 -20.97 6.69
CA SER A 214 2.79 -20.85 5.31
C SER A 214 3.63 -19.90 4.45
N GLU A 215 4.27 -18.88 5.05
CA GLU A 215 5.28 -18.03 4.39
C GLU A 215 6.60 -18.78 4.11
N ILE A 216 6.96 -19.74 4.97
CA ILE A 216 8.21 -20.50 4.87
C ILE A 216 8.12 -21.62 3.82
N LEU A 217 6.96 -22.24 3.64
CA LEU A 217 6.78 -23.42 2.77
C LEU A 217 6.59 -23.11 1.27
N GLY A 218 6.72 -21.86 0.84
CA GLY A 218 6.86 -21.53 -0.59
C GLY A 218 5.61 -21.68 -1.46
N VAL A 219 4.45 -22.01 -0.87
CA VAL A 219 3.15 -21.75 -1.51
C VAL A 219 3.12 -20.26 -1.84
N GLN A 220 2.84 -19.88 -3.09
CA GLN A 220 2.65 -18.47 -3.46
C GLN A 220 1.32 -17.91 -2.94
N VAL A 221 1.17 -17.89 -1.61
CA VAL A 221 0.42 -16.82 -0.96
C VAL A 221 1.08 -15.52 -1.43
N VAL A 222 0.28 -14.58 -1.94
CA VAL A 222 0.77 -13.25 -2.28
C VAL A 222 1.52 -12.73 -1.06
N LYS A 223 2.82 -12.41 -1.22
CA LYS A 223 3.70 -11.96 -0.12
C LYS A 223 2.91 -11.02 0.81
N PRO A 224 3.01 -11.17 2.14
CA PRO A 224 2.36 -10.27 3.08
C PRO A 224 2.54 -8.84 2.57
N VAL A 225 1.42 -8.18 2.26
CA VAL A 225 1.46 -6.80 1.82
C VAL A 225 2.18 -6.06 2.94
N PRO A 226 3.37 -5.47 2.70
CA PRO A 226 4.20 -5.00 3.80
C PRO A 226 3.42 -4.06 4.72
N GLU A 227 3.77 -4.06 6.00
CA GLU A 227 3.10 -3.23 7.01
C GLU A 227 3.32 -1.74 6.70
N GLY A 228 2.40 -1.18 5.94
CA GLY A 228 2.51 0.16 5.36
C GLY A 228 2.83 0.13 3.86
N ARG A 229 2.52 1.23 3.19
CA ARG A 229 2.90 1.38 1.78
C ARG A 229 4.41 1.40 1.66
N VAL A 230 4.94 0.56 0.79
CA VAL A 230 6.38 0.45 0.57
C VAL A 230 6.92 1.77 0.03
N HIS A 231 7.97 2.28 0.67
CA HIS A 231 8.75 3.39 0.14
C HIS A 231 9.24 3.04 -1.28
N THR A 232 8.76 3.78 -2.28
CA THR A 232 8.91 3.39 -3.69
C THR A 232 9.78 4.40 -4.43
N LEU A 233 10.98 3.96 -4.83
CA LEU A 233 11.91 4.73 -5.67
C LEU A 233 11.31 4.99 -7.06
N PHE A 234 11.67 6.11 -7.68
CA PHE A 234 11.16 6.48 -9.00
C PHE A 234 11.50 5.46 -10.09
N SER A 235 12.66 4.81 -10.02
CA SER A 235 13.04 3.70 -10.92
C SER A 235 12.14 2.47 -10.80
N GLY A 236 11.44 2.29 -9.67
CA GLY A 236 10.47 1.22 -9.43
C GLY A 236 9.06 1.51 -9.92
N ILE A 237 8.77 2.74 -10.36
CA ILE A 237 7.45 3.13 -10.87
C ILE A 237 7.25 2.57 -12.29
N GLN A 238 6.38 1.57 -12.43
CA GLN A 238 6.05 0.93 -13.72
C GLN A 238 4.74 1.43 -14.33
N ALA A 239 4.61 1.28 -15.66
CA ALA A 239 3.39 1.53 -16.43
C ALA A 239 2.15 0.86 -15.84
N SER A 240 2.32 -0.36 -15.33
CA SER A 240 1.28 -1.18 -14.71
C SER A 240 0.67 -0.53 -13.46
N LEU A 241 1.42 0.31 -12.74
CA LEU A 241 0.92 1.09 -11.59
C LEU A 241 0.14 2.34 -12.02
N ALA A 242 0.11 2.70 -13.31
CA ALA A 242 -0.62 3.89 -13.79
C ALA A 242 -2.15 3.77 -13.73
N GLY A 243 -2.68 2.63 -13.27
CA GLY A 243 -4.09 2.39 -12.94
C GLY A 243 -4.55 2.97 -11.60
N ILE A 244 -3.87 4.00 -11.05
CA ILE A 244 -4.04 4.60 -9.70
C ILE A 244 -3.30 3.81 -8.60
N GLY A 245 -1.97 3.65 -8.76
CA GLY A 245 -1.08 3.27 -7.66
C GLY A 245 -0.82 4.45 -6.71
N PHE A 246 -0.58 4.19 -5.42
CA PHE A 246 -0.16 5.19 -4.45
C PHE A 246 1.21 4.83 -3.88
N ILE A 247 2.10 5.81 -3.80
CA ILE A 247 3.45 5.67 -3.21
C ILE A 247 3.63 6.60 -2.01
N ASP A 248 4.49 6.18 -1.10
CA ASP A 248 5.15 7.05 -0.13
C ASP A 248 6.62 7.18 -0.60
N ASP A 249 7.18 8.39 -0.65
CA ASP A 249 8.53 8.65 -1.16
C ASP A 249 9.29 9.76 -0.40
N THR A 250 10.61 9.71 -0.41
CA THR A 250 11.53 10.65 0.24
C THR A 250 12.44 11.26 -0.82
N VAL A 251 12.27 12.57 -1.03
CA VAL A 251 12.72 13.28 -2.22
C VAL A 251 13.46 14.57 -1.88
N GLU A 252 14.36 14.98 -2.76
CA GLU A 252 14.87 16.36 -2.77
C GLU A 252 13.95 17.25 -3.62
N VAL A 253 13.52 18.36 -3.03
CA VAL A 253 12.73 19.43 -3.63
C VAL A 253 13.69 20.62 -3.84
N CYS A 254 14.12 20.91 -5.07
CA CYS A 254 15.26 21.80 -5.35
C CYS A 254 14.92 23.26 -5.77
N ILE A 255 13.93 23.96 -5.21
CA ILE A 255 13.29 25.19 -5.81
C ILE A 255 14.19 26.27 -6.49
N SER A 256 13.72 26.76 -7.65
CA SER A 256 14.21 27.90 -8.43
C SER A 256 13.14 29.01 -8.58
N LYS A 257 13.54 30.27 -8.37
CA LYS A 257 12.70 31.47 -8.49
C LYS A 257 12.96 32.22 -9.81
N LEU A 258 12.65 31.61 -10.96
CA LEU A 258 12.95 32.21 -12.27
C LEU A 258 11.75 32.20 -13.23
N LEU A 259 10.76 33.07 -12.96
CA LEU A 259 9.74 33.50 -13.93
C LEU A 259 9.34 34.99 -13.75
N SER A 260 10.30 35.86 -13.45
CA SER A 260 10.25 37.25 -13.93
C SER A 260 11.01 37.32 -15.25
N SER A 261 10.54 38.13 -16.20
CA SER A 261 10.96 38.16 -17.61
C SER A 261 12.43 38.52 -17.87
N ASP A 262 13.13 39.01 -16.85
CA ASP A 262 14.53 39.41 -16.91
C ASP A 262 15.32 38.56 -15.90
N ILE A 263 16.28 37.75 -16.39
CA ILE A 263 17.51 37.32 -15.69
C ILE A 263 18.41 36.55 -16.67
N GLN A 264 19.69 36.94 -16.70
CA GLN A 264 20.76 36.16 -17.33
C GLN A 264 21.08 34.92 -16.49
N MET A 265 21.32 33.77 -17.13
CA MET A 265 21.75 32.55 -16.43
C MET A 265 23.05 32.80 -15.66
N LEU A 266 22.98 32.85 -14.32
CA LEU A 266 24.16 32.71 -13.48
C LEU A 266 24.26 31.26 -13.02
N ILE A 267 24.84 30.42 -13.86
CA ILE A 267 25.22 29.04 -13.50
C ILE A 267 26.41 29.13 -12.54
N HIS A 268 26.13 29.07 -11.23
CA HIS A 268 27.17 28.80 -10.23
C HIS A 268 27.23 27.27 -10.01
N TYR A 269 28.33 26.68 -10.48
CA TYR A 269 28.54 25.24 -10.68
C TYR A 269 28.70 24.39 -9.39
N THR A 270 28.13 24.79 -8.25
CA THR A 270 28.42 24.15 -6.95
C THR A 270 27.22 23.82 -6.05
N THR A 271 25.97 24.16 -6.40
CA THR A 271 24.79 23.56 -5.74
C THR A 271 23.63 23.40 -6.71
N LEU A 272 23.15 22.16 -6.87
CA LEU A 272 22.06 21.86 -7.80
C LEU A 272 20.71 22.25 -7.18
N LYS A 273 20.16 23.39 -7.62
CA LYS A 273 18.92 23.99 -7.10
C LYS A 273 17.96 24.33 -8.25
N VAL A 274 17.20 23.35 -8.76
CA VAL A 274 16.13 23.68 -9.74
C VAL A 274 14.78 22.97 -9.59
N ILE A 275 13.71 23.75 -9.35
CA ILE A 275 12.28 23.47 -9.61
C ILE A 275 11.63 24.80 -10.03
N ALA A 276 10.92 24.84 -11.15
CA ALA A 276 9.94 25.90 -11.37
C ALA A 276 8.63 25.57 -10.61
N ILE A 277 8.36 26.23 -9.48
CA ILE A 277 7.00 26.24 -8.91
C ILE A 277 6.16 27.11 -9.84
N HIS A 278 5.48 26.47 -10.80
CA HIS A 278 4.60 27.17 -11.71
C HIS A 278 3.17 27.15 -11.14
N PRO A 279 2.66 28.26 -10.57
CA PRO A 279 1.23 28.37 -10.31
C PRO A 279 0.50 28.28 -11.64
N TYR A 280 -0.50 27.40 -11.76
CA TYR A 280 -1.16 27.22 -13.04
C TYR A 280 -2.01 28.47 -13.34
N LYS A 281 -1.74 29.18 -14.46
CA LYS A 281 -2.38 30.49 -14.74
C LYS A 281 -3.92 30.45 -14.71
N THR A 282 -4.51 29.29 -14.99
CA THR A 282 -5.96 29.07 -14.98
C THR A 282 -6.50 28.41 -13.70
N ASN A 283 -5.64 28.01 -12.76
CA ASN A 283 -6.06 27.43 -11.47
C ASN A 283 -5.08 27.78 -10.33
N PRO A 284 -5.40 28.75 -9.46
CA PRO A 284 -4.54 29.18 -8.35
C PRO A 284 -4.43 28.14 -7.21
N ASN A 285 -5.25 27.08 -7.25
CA ASN A 285 -5.24 25.96 -6.31
C ASN A 285 -4.48 24.75 -6.88
N ARG A 286 -3.65 24.95 -7.92
CA ARG A 286 -2.77 23.91 -8.47
C ARG A 286 -1.34 24.41 -8.65
N TYR A 287 -0.40 23.62 -8.12
CA TYR A 287 1.04 23.83 -8.26
C TYR A 287 1.69 22.61 -8.89
N THR A 288 2.71 22.82 -9.71
CA THR A 288 3.60 21.74 -10.16
C THR A 288 4.88 21.81 -9.34
N VAL A 289 5.26 20.70 -8.73
CA VAL A 289 6.53 20.49 -8.03
C VAL A 289 7.32 19.44 -8.83
N TRP A 290 8.63 19.63 -8.92
CA TRP A 290 9.55 18.69 -9.55
C TRP A 290 10.44 18.10 -8.47
N THR A 291 10.69 16.80 -8.49
CA THR A 291 11.38 16.12 -7.39
C THR A 291 12.38 15.10 -7.93
N THR A 292 13.44 14.86 -7.17
CA THR A 292 14.38 13.78 -7.47
C THR A 292 14.60 12.90 -6.25
N ASP A 293 14.62 11.58 -6.46
CA ASP A 293 15.13 10.60 -5.50
C ASP A 293 16.53 10.10 -5.91
N TYR A 294 17.13 10.70 -6.95
CA TYR A 294 18.36 10.30 -7.64
C TYR A 294 18.33 8.90 -8.29
N THR A 295 17.15 8.37 -8.61
CA THR A 295 16.99 7.18 -9.46
C THR A 295 16.38 7.53 -10.83
N ARG A 296 16.77 6.77 -11.86
CA ARG A 296 16.34 6.98 -13.25
C ARG A 296 15.20 6.03 -13.58
N ASN A 297 14.09 6.55 -14.12
CA ASN A 297 13.01 5.72 -14.63
C ASN A 297 13.10 5.57 -16.17
N PRO A 298 13.22 4.34 -16.71
CA PRO A 298 13.37 4.11 -18.15
C PRO A 298 12.11 4.43 -18.98
N GLU A 299 10.93 4.50 -18.35
CA GLU A 299 9.68 4.83 -19.05
C GLU A 299 9.57 6.32 -19.40
N TRP A 300 10.25 7.22 -18.66
CA TRP A 300 10.22 8.67 -18.93
C TRP A 300 10.88 9.04 -20.27
N GLU A 301 11.94 8.33 -20.65
CA GLU A 301 12.74 8.63 -21.85
C GLU A 301 12.11 8.08 -23.13
N SER A 302 11.46 6.92 -23.02
CA SER A 302 10.93 6.17 -24.16
C SER A 302 9.67 6.79 -24.80
N HIS A 303 8.96 7.67 -24.10
CA HIS A 303 7.60 8.06 -24.48
C HIS A 303 7.41 9.49 -24.98
N ASN A 304 8.41 10.39 -24.93
CA ASN A 304 8.09 11.82 -25.01
C ASN A 304 9.14 12.72 -25.67
N SER A 305 8.94 13.02 -26.96
CA SER A 305 9.67 14.09 -27.68
C SER A 305 9.39 15.50 -27.16
N ASN A 306 8.31 15.70 -26.39
CA ASN A 306 8.05 16.95 -25.67
C ASN A 306 8.67 16.98 -24.27
N PHE A 307 9.30 15.89 -23.79
CA PHE A 307 9.92 15.83 -22.45
C PHE A 307 10.89 17.00 -22.29
N ASN A 308 11.86 17.10 -23.20
CA ASN A 308 12.88 18.15 -23.20
C ASN A 308 12.32 19.57 -23.02
N LYS A 309 11.21 19.91 -23.69
CA LYS A 309 10.57 21.25 -23.61
C LYS A 309 10.09 21.61 -22.19
N PHE A 310 9.75 20.62 -21.37
CA PHE A 310 9.33 20.85 -19.98
C PHE A 310 10.49 21.06 -19.02
N TYR A 311 11.73 20.75 -19.42
CA TYR A 311 12.93 20.81 -18.58
C TYR A 311 14.05 21.69 -19.15
N ASP A 312 13.77 22.62 -20.07
CA ASP A 312 14.79 23.54 -20.59
C ASP A 312 15.46 24.39 -19.50
N TRP A 313 14.79 24.58 -18.35
CA TRP A 313 15.34 25.18 -17.13
C TRP A 313 16.29 24.27 -16.33
N CYS A 314 16.31 22.96 -16.59
CA CYS A 314 17.07 21.97 -15.83
C CYS A 314 18.34 21.54 -16.57
N ALA A 315 19.42 21.34 -15.81
CA ALA A 315 20.65 20.73 -16.29
C ALA A 315 20.34 19.38 -16.98
N PRO A 316 20.83 19.14 -18.22
CA PRO A 316 20.50 17.94 -19.00
C PRO A 316 20.67 16.63 -18.22
N ASP A 317 21.74 16.52 -17.44
CA ASP A 317 22.11 15.29 -16.72
C ASP A 317 21.22 14.97 -15.50
N LEU A 318 20.40 15.91 -15.02
CA LEU A 318 19.40 15.67 -13.97
C LEU A 318 18.02 15.32 -14.55
N ARG A 319 17.71 15.70 -15.80
CA ARG A 319 16.38 15.48 -16.42
C ARG A 319 15.89 14.02 -16.31
N PRO A 320 16.73 12.97 -16.48
CA PRO A 320 16.34 11.57 -16.32
C PRO A 320 15.97 11.14 -14.89
N TYR A 321 16.19 12.01 -13.89
CA TYR A 321 15.98 11.78 -12.47
C TYR A 321 14.87 12.66 -11.88
N LEU A 322 14.20 13.48 -12.71
CA LEU A 322 13.14 14.40 -12.28
C LEU A 322 11.74 13.84 -12.53
N PHE A 323 11.00 13.65 -11.43
CA PHE A 323 9.58 13.33 -11.45
C PHE A 323 8.71 14.58 -11.30
N ARG A 324 7.58 14.63 -12.01
CA ARG A 324 6.57 15.69 -11.90
C ARG A 324 5.51 15.30 -10.90
N ILE A 325 5.17 16.19 -9.97
CA ILE A 325 4.03 15.99 -9.06
C ILE A 325 3.12 17.22 -9.10
N GLU A 326 1.84 17.02 -9.41
CA GLU A 326 0.81 18.05 -9.28
C GLU A 326 0.24 18.10 -7.87
N PHE A 327 0.34 19.24 -7.22
CA PHE A 327 -0.20 19.52 -5.90
C PHE A 327 -1.56 20.22 -6.05
N TRP A 328 -2.59 19.61 -5.48
CA TRP A 328 -3.99 20.04 -5.48
C TRP A 328 -4.48 20.29 -4.05
N ASP A 329 -5.67 20.88 -3.91
CA ASP A 329 -6.43 20.96 -2.66
C ASP A 329 -5.60 21.46 -1.46
N GLU A 330 -5.41 20.65 -0.41
CA GLU A 330 -4.61 21.04 0.77
C GLU A 330 -3.11 21.09 0.47
N ALA A 331 -2.62 20.13 -0.32
CA ALA A 331 -1.23 20.05 -0.72
C ALA A 331 -0.79 21.30 -1.49
N ALA A 332 -1.68 21.91 -2.27
CA ALA A 332 -1.43 23.20 -2.94
C ALA A 332 -1.11 24.33 -1.94
N GLY A 333 -1.68 24.29 -0.73
CA GLY A 333 -1.32 25.21 0.36
C GLY A 333 0.12 25.00 0.84
N VAL A 334 0.53 23.75 1.07
CA VAL A 334 1.90 23.39 1.46
C VAL A 334 2.91 23.79 0.37
N ALA A 335 2.63 23.43 -0.89
CA ALA A 335 3.47 23.72 -2.04
C ALA A 335 3.79 25.21 -2.21
N ARG A 336 2.82 26.09 -1.92
CA ARG A 336 3.02 27.56 -1.95
C ARG A 336 4.09 28.04 -0.97
N THR A 337 4.32 27.32 0.13
CA THR A 337 5.28 27.66 1.19
C THR A 337 6.55 26.82 1.20
N MET A 338 6.67 25.82 0.32
CA MET A 338 7.86 24.97 0.22
C MET A 338 9.13 25.79 -0.03
N LYS A 339 10.23 25.27 0.51
CA LYS A 339 11.61 25.73 0.31
C LYS A 339 12.46 24.61 -0.27
N ASN A 340 13.65 24.92 -0.78
CA ASN A 340 14.63 23.89 -1.14
C ASN A 340 14.94 23.00 0.08
N GLY A 341 15.03 21.68 -0.13
CA GLY A 341 15.38 20.73 0.93
C GLY A 341 14.78 19.36 0.71
N PHE A 342 14.86 18.53 1.73
CA PHE A 342 14.36 17.15 1.71
C PHE A 342 12.94 17.08 2.23
N TYR A 343 12.12 16.22 1.65
CA TYR A 343 10.73 16.02 2.08
C TYR A 343 10.34 14.55 2.00
N ASN A 344 9.49 14.13 2.95
CA ASN A 344 8.76 12.88 2.87
C ASN A 344 7.34 13.17 2.38
N PHE A 345 6.98 12.63 1.22
CA PHE A 345 5.64 12.72 0.64
C PHE A 345 4.91 11.40 0.86
N ARG A 346 3.76 11.44 1.52
CA ARG A 346 2.92 10.26 1.72
C ARG A 346 1.64 10.37 0.91
N ASN A 347 1.16 9.23 0.40
CA ASN A 347 -0.05 9.16 -0.42
C ASN A 347 0.04 9.92 -1.76
N THR A 348 1.21 9.92 -2.41
CA THR A 348 1.33 10.43 -3.78
C THR A 348 0.66 9.43 -4.74
N CYS A 349 -0.38 9.87 -5.43
CA CYS A 349 -1.05 9.08 -6.46
C CYS A 349 -0.23 9.13 -7.76
N VAL A 350 0.20 7.99 -8.28
CA VAL A 350 0.87 7.89 -9.58
C VAL A 350 -0.16 7.56 -10.66
N ARG A 351 -0.14 8.34 -11.75
CA ARG A 351 -1.04 8.15 -12.90
C ARG A 351 -0.31 8.43 -14.22
N ARG A 352 -0.90 7.98 -15.32
CA ARG A 352 -0.60 8.57 -16.65
C ARG A 352 -1.53 9.76 -16.91
N ASP A 353 -0.97 10.84 -17.44
CA ASP A 353 -1.74 11.98 -17.92
C ASP A 353 -2.36 11.71 -19.31
N ASN A 354 -3.11 12.68 -19.84
CA ASN A 354 -3.75 12.57 -21.16
C ASN A 354 -2.75 12.50 -22.34
N TYR A 355 -1.46 12.74 -22.10
CA TYR A 355 -0.38 12.61 -23.07
C TYR A 355 0.42 11.30 -22.86
N GLY A 356 -0.04 10.43 -21.97
CA GLY A 356 0.59 9.14 -21.64
C GLY A 356 1.79 9.25 -20.69
N LEU A 357 2.07 10.44 -20.13
CA LEU A 357 3.23 10.69 -19.27
C LEU A 357 2.92 10.28 -17.84
N ILE A 358 3.85 9.60 -17.18
CA ILE A 358 3.72 9.27 -15.77
C ILE A 358 3.97 10.54 -14.95
N GLU A 359 2.98 10.93 -14.15
CA GLU A 359 3.06 12.03 -13.19
C GLU A 359 2.48 11.61 -11.83
N GLY A 360 2.98 12.25 -10.77
CA GLY A 360 2.40 12.17 -9.45
C GLY A 360 1.28 13.20 -9.27
N ARG A 361 0.36 12.90 -8.36
CA ARG A 361 -0.67 13.81 -7.86
C ARG A 361 -0.74 13.72 -6.34
N GLN A 362 -0.54 14.85 -5.68
CA GLN A 362 -0.69 15.00 -4.24
C GLN A 362 -1.91 15.90 -3.96
N CYS A 363 -2.88 15.43 -3.18
CA CYS A 363 -4.04 16.24 -2.76
C CYS A 363 -4.01 16.57 -1.26
N GLU A 364 -3.61 15.60 -0.43
CA GLU A 364 -3.57 15.72 1.03
C GLU A 364 -2.28 16.39 1.49
N ALA A 365 -2.33 17.16 2.59
CA ALA A 365 -1.16 17.81 3.18
C ALA A 365 -0.19 16.86 3.94
N LYS A 366 -0.16 15.56 3.60
CA LYS A 366 0.72 14.54 4.22
C LYS A 366 2.17 14.63 3.71
N ILE A 367 2.78 15.78 3.99
CA ILE A 367 4.09 16.19 3.52
C ILE A 367 4.89 16.68 4.73
N THR A 368 6.02 16.02 5.01
CA THR A 368 6.91 16.42 6.10
C THR A 368 8.21 16.96 5.51
N GLN A 369 8.59 18.18 5.85
CA GLN A 369 9.94 18.68 5.55
C GLN A 369 10.94 17.98 6.48
N LEU A 370 12.02 17.46 5.90
CA LEU A 370 13.13 16.83 6.61
C LEU A 370 14.35 17.74 6.59
N LYS A 371 15.17 17.65 7.64
CA LYS A 371 16.51 18.24 7.71
C LYS A 371 17.55 17.19 7.36
N GLU A 372 18.72 17.63 6.92
CA GLU A 372 19.84 16.76 6.52
C GLU A 372 20.39 15.91 7.69
N ASP A 373 20.20 16.37 8.94
CA ASP A 373 20.58 15.68 10.18
C ASP A 373 19.47 14.78 10.79
N ASP A 374 18.30 14.66 10.16
CA ASP A 374 17.21 13.83 10.69
C ASP A 374 17.57 12.33 10.63
N GLU A 375 17.29 11.61 11.73
CA GLU A 375 17.47 10.15 11.87
C GLU A 375 16.39 9.34 11.10
N TYR A 376 16.22 9.62 9.81
CA TYR A 376 15.24 8.97 8.95
C TYR A 376 15.91 8.03 7.92
N PRO A 377 15.62 6.71 7.92
CA PRO A 377 16.33 5.74 7.07
C PRO A 377 16.29 6.05 5.57
N HIS A 378 15.13 6.48 5.06
CA HIS A 378 14.96 6.80 3.64
C HIS A 378 15.67 8.10 3.24
N LEU A 379 15.83 9.05 4.16
CA LEU A 379 16.67 10.24 3.95
C LEU A 379 18.14 9.85 3.84
N LYS A 380 18.65 9.04 4.77
CA LYS A 380 20.04 8.54 4.71
C LYS A 380 20.31 7.76 3.41
N ALA A 381 19.31 7.03 2.90
CA ALA A 381 19.40 6.39 1.59
C ALA A 381 19.40 7.40 0.43
N LEU A 382 18.58 8.46 0.50
CA LEU A 382 18.53 9.54 -0.49
C LEU A 382 19.87 10.30 -0.57
N LEU A 383 20.43 10.71 0.58
CA LEU A 383 21.71 11.43 0.66
C LEU A 383 22.85 10.64 0.03
N ARG A 384 22.93 9.33 0.27
CA ARG A 384 23.92 8.45 -0.39
C ARG A 384 23.76 8.39 -1.91
N ARG A 385 22.52 8.42 -2.43
CA ARG A 385 22.28 8.44 -3.90
C ARG A 385 22.66 9.80 -4.49
N ARG A 386 22.39 10.89 -3.79
CA ARG A 386 22.83 12.26 -4.12
C ARG A 386 24.36 12.38 -4.19
N GLU A 387 25.07 11.91 -3.16
CA GLU A 387 26.55 11.85 -3.12
C GLU A 387 27.11 11.04 -4.30
N ALA A 388 26.55 9.85 -4.58
CA ALA A 388 26.97 9.03 -5.70
C ALA A 388 26.76 9.72 -7.05
N TRP A 389 25.62 10.38 -7.24
CA TRP A 389 25.27 11.14 -8.44
C TRP A 389 26.20 12.33 -8.67
N LEU A 390 26.57 13.06 -7.60
CA LEU A 390 27.54 14.17 -7.65
C LEU A 390 28.94 13.67 -8.01
N LYS A 391 29.39 12.62 -7.33
CA LYS A 391 30.70 12.00 -7.55
C LYS A 391 30.87 11.44 -8.96
N GLU A 392 29.84 10.81 -9.53
CA GLU A 392 29.82 10.33 -10.92
C GLU A 392 30.10 11.46 -11.93
N ARG A 393 29.70 12.69 -11.61
CA ARG A 393 29.88 13.90 -12.44
C ARG A 393 31.13 14.69 -12.12
N GLY A 394 31.98 14.20 -11.20
CA GLY A 394 33.20 14.89 -10.77
C GLY A 394 32.92 16.18 -9.99
N TRP A 395 31.79 16.26 -9.28
CA TRP A 395 31.48 17.39 -8.41
C TRP A 395 31.90 17.04 -6.99
N ASP A 396 32.73 17.88 -6.38
CA ASP A 396 33.08 17.79 -4.96
C ASP A 396 31.83 18.09 -4.11
N VAL A 397 31.62 17.27 -3.07
CA VAL A 397 30.45 17.31 -2.16
C VAL A 397 30.77 18.15 -0.93
#